data_AF-A0A6N8XK84-F1
#
_entry.id   AF-A0A6N8XK84-F1
#
_cell.length_a   1.000
_cell.length_b   1.000
_cell.length_c   1.000
_cell.angle_alpha   90.00
_cell.angle_beta   90.00
_cell.angle_gamma   90.00
#
_symmetry.space_group_name_H-M   'P 1'
#
loop_
_entity.id
_entity.type
_entity.pdbx_description
1 polymer ?
#
loop_
_entity_poly.entity_id
_entity_poly.type
_entity_poly.pdbx_seq_one_letter_code
_entity_poly.pdbx_strand_id
1 'polypeptide(L)'
;VGLRRYRDEGRGRYFGSGLVRRLGPPRRDDGADEPYTHHAAAMQQAYEDACLALIDRYLGSILQDSRRLVFAGGGALNVKLNQRILDRDDVDELFVQPAAGDAGTSVGAATYVASLAGDAVEPMTHVYLGPAYSARECRAALGSYPGLAVAELDDVPASAAAILAAGHPLAWFQGRMEFGPRALGARSILGCPSTPGMAARINAQIKYRERWRPFCPSLTDTVAAEILGSRHPAPFMTIAFDVTEAWRSRIPEVVHVDGTARAQVVTRDANPRYYALLERLGTLTGAPVVLNTSLNRRGEPIACTPRDALDIFLGSDLAYLVMEDLLVTKEAQAGA
;
A
#
# COMPACT_ATOMS: atom_id res chain seq x y z
N VAL A 1 -36.43 -15.28 -8.06
CA VAL A 1 -35.10 -14.98 -7.47
C VAL A 1 -34.69 -16.22 -6.68
N GLY A 2 -33.70 -16.98 -7.16
CA GLY A 2 -33.31 -18.25 -6.52
C GLY A 2 -32.65 -18.07 -5.15
N LEU A 3 -32.55 -19.15 -4.38
CA LEU A 3 -31.95 -19.20 -3.03
C LEU A 3 -30.55 -18.57 -2.93
N ARG A 4 -29.86 -18.40 -4.06
CA ARG A 4 -28.49 -17.87 -4.18
C ARG A 4 -28.39 -16.34 -4.19
N ARG A 5 -29.49 -15.59 -4.32
CA ARG A 5 -29.46 -14.12 -4.42
C ARG A 5 -30.49 -13.48 -3.50
N TYR A 6 -30.04 -12.57 -2.66
CA TYR A 6 -30.86 -11.71 -1.81
C TYR A 6 -31.20 -10.45 -2.59
N ARG A 7 -32.45 -9.98 -2.46
CA ARG A 7 -32.92 -8.74 -3.06
C ARG A 7 -33.29 -7.77 -1.94
N ASP A 8 -32.79 -6.57 -2.06
CA ASP A 8 -32.96 -5.48 -1.10
C ASP A 8 -33.23 -4.20 -1.90
N GLU A 9 -34.36 -3.53 -1.63
CA GLU A 9 -34.77 -2.30 -2.33
C GLU A 9 -34.65 -2.38 -3.87
N GLY A 10 -35.04 -3.53 -4.44
CA GLY A 10 -34.99 -3.77 -5.88
C GLY A 10 -33.60 -4.12 -6.44
N ARG A 11 -32.52 -4.03 -5.66
CA ARG A 11 -31.16 -4.39 -6.04
C ARG A 11 -30.82 -5.84 -5.64
N GLY A 12 -30.24 -6.60 -6.56
CA GLY A 12 -29.73 -7.94 -6.27
C GLY A 12 -28.35 -7.88 -5.61
N ARG A 13 -28.15 -8.67 -4.55
CA ARG A 13 -26.85 -8.82 -3.86
C ARG A 13 -26.16 -10.13 -4.26
N TYR A 14 -24.86 -10.27 -3.95
CA TYR A 14 -24.05 -11.46 -4.29
C TYR A 14 -24.18 -12.63 -3.30
N PHE A 15 -24.99 -12.48 -2.26
CA PHE A 15 -25.28 -13.50 -1.24
C PHE A 15 -26.78 -13.83 -1.21
N GLY A 16 -27.15 -14.98 -0.62
CA GLY A 16 -28.55 -15.44 -0.51
C GLY A 16 -29.25 -15.03 0.79
N SER A 17 -30.57 -15.26 0.88
CA SER A 17 -31.38 -14.92 2.06
C SER A 17 -31.01 -15.71 3.31
N GLY A 18 -30.35 -16.87 3.16
CA GLY A 18 -29.82 -17.64 4.29
C GLY A 18 -28.74 -16.88 5.07
N LEU A 19 -27.88 -16.12 4.38
CA LEU A 19 -26.85 -15.32 5.04
C LEU A 19 -27.48 -14.20 5.86
N VAL A 20 -28.52 -13.56 5.32
CA VAL A 20 -29.28 -12.51 6.00
C VAL A 20 -30.00 -13.05 7.24
N ARG A 21 -30.60 -14.24 7.15
CA ARG A 21 -31.20 -14.89 8.33
C ARG A 21 -30.20 -15.20 9.43
N ARG A 22 -28.94 -15.51 9.06
CA ARG A 22 -27.90 -15.90 10.01
C ARG A 22 -27.15 -14.71 10.61
N LEU A 23 -26.81 -13.71 9.81
CA LEU A 23 -25.95 -12.59 10.18
C LEU A 23 -26.69 -11.26 10.32
N GLY A 24 -28.00 -11.25 10.05
CA GLY A 24 -28.80 -10.03 10.03
C GLY A 24 -28.77 -9.31 8.68
N PRO A 25 -29.42 -8.13 8.61
CA PRO A 25 -29.55 -7.36 7.37
C PRO A 25 -28.19 -6.89 6.84
N PRO A 26 -28.08 -6.60 5.53
CA PRO A 26 -26.88 -6.01 4.97
C PRO A 26 -26.57 -4.65 5.60
N ARG A 27 -25.28 -4.35 5.79
CA ARG A 27 -24.81 -3.03 6.21
C ARG A 27 -25.23 -1.96 5.20
N ARG A 28 -25.75 -0.83 5.69
CA ARG A 28 -26.25 0.28 4.87
C ARG A 28 -25.26 1.43 4.69
N ASP A 29 -24.37 1.64 5.66
CA ASP A 29 -23.36 2.69 5.66
C ASP A 29 -21.93 2.11 5.72
N ASP A 30 -20.94 2.99 5.90
CA ASP A 30 -19.53 2.62 6.08
C ASP A 30 -19.12 2.45 7.55
N GLY A 31 -20.08 2.48 8.48
CA GLY A 31 -19.83 2.35 9.92
C GLY A 31 -19.19 1.01 10.30
N ALA A 32 -18.36 1.02 11.33
CA ALA A 32 -17.80 -0.18 11.95
C ALA A 32 -18.56 -0.54 13.24
N ASP A 33 -19.87 -0.32 13.23
CA ASP A 33 -20.71 -0.54 14.40
C ASP A 33 -20.98 -2.03 14.62
N GLU A 34 -21.33 -2.37 15.85
CA GLU A 34 -21.80 -3.71 16.17
C GLU A 34 -23.11 -4.02 15.42
N PRO A 35 -23.29 -5.26 14.91
CA PRO A 35 -22.42 -6.44 15.09
C PRO A 35 -21.36 -6.63 13.98
N TYR A 36 -21.25 -5.72 13.02
CA TYR A 36 -20.45 -5.93 11.80
C TYR A 36 -18.95 -6.11 12.08
N THR A 37 -18.43 -5.44 13.10
CA THR A 37 -17.02 -5.62 13.53
C THR A 37 -16.76 -7.04 14.03
N HIS A 38 -17.69 -7.65 14.77
CA HIS A 38 -17.58 -9.05 15.19
C HIS A 38 -17.70 -10.01 14.01
N HIS A 39 -18.56 -9.72 13.03
CA HIS A 39 -18.66 -10.52 11.82
C HIS A 39 -17.37 -10.45 10.98
N ALA A 40 -16.77 -9.27 10.84
CA ALA A 40 -15.50 -9.10 10.14
C ALA A 40 -14.37 -9.86 10.84
N ALA A 41 -14.27 -9.75 12.16
CA ALA A 41 -13.26 -10.46 12.95
C ALA A 41 -13.43 -11.99 12.84
N ALA A 42 -14.66 -12.50 13.01
CA ALA A 42 -14.93 -13.93 12.90
C ALA A 42 -14.68 -14.49 11.49
N MET A 43 -15.01 -13.71 10.45
CA MET A 43 -14.72 -14.11 9.06
C MET A 43 -13.23 -14.12 8.76
N GLN A 44 -12.49 -13.12 9.27
CA GLN A 44 -11.04 -13.06 9.14
C GLN A 44 -10.39 -14.28 9.82
N GLN A 45 -10.76 -14.58 11.07
CA GLN A 45 -10.25 -15.74 11.79
C GLN A 45 -10.58 -17.06 11.08
N ALA A 46 -11.83 -17.26 10.67
CA ALA A 46 -12.24 -18.46 9.96
C ALA A 46 -11.51 -18.65 8.63
N TYR A 47 -11.23 -17.55 7.91
CA TYR A 47 -10.45 -17.57 6.69
C TYR A 47 -9.00 -17.96 6.96
N GLU A 48 -8.36 -17.36 7.97
CA GLU A 48 -6.99 -17.68 8.34
C GLU A 48 -6.85 -19.15 8.77
N ASP A 49 -7.72 -19.63 9.65
CA ASP A 49 -7.67 -21.00 10.18
C ASP A 49 -7.90 -22.03 9.06
N ALA A 50 -8.84 -21.75 8.15
CA ALA A 50 -9.06 -22.61 7.00
C ALA A 50 -7.83 -22.67 6.08
N CYS A 51 -7.19 -21.53 5.79
CA CYS A 51 -5.98 -21.50 4.96
C CYS A 51 -4.82 -22.24 5.63
N LEU A 52 -4.58 -22.04 6.92
CA LEU A 52 -3.53 -22.73 7.65
C LEU A 52 -3.76 -24.25 7.69
N ALA A 53 -5.00 -24.69 7.92
CA ALA A 53 -5.34 -26.11 7.88
C ALA A 53 -5.10 -26.74 6.49
N LEU A 54 -5.33 -25.98 5.40
CA LEU A 54 -4.99 -26.43 4.05
C LEU A 54 -3.47 -26.52 3.84
N ILE A 55 -2.71 -25.55 4.35
CA ILE A 55 -1.24 -25.57 4.30
C ILE A 55 -0.71 -26.80 5.06
N ASP A 56 -1.18 -27.04 6.28
CA ASP A 56 -0.79 -28.20 7.08
C ASP A 56 -1.11 -29.51 6.35
N ARG A 57 -2.32 -29.60 5.79
CA ARG A 57 -2.81 -30.83 5.15
C ARG A 57 -2.07 -31.18 3.87
N TYR A 58 -1.79 -30.18 3.03
CA TYR A 58 -1.32 -30.41 1.66
C TYR A 58 0.15 -30.07 1.45
N LEU A 59 0.72 -29.18 2.27
CA LEU A 59 2.08 -28.67 2.11
C LEU A 59 2.98 -28.99 3.32
N GLY A 60 2.43 -29.47 4.45
CA GLY A 60 3.20 -29.68 5.68
C GLY A 60 4.48 -30.50 5.49
N SER A 61 4.40 -31.66 4.82
CA SER A 61 5.60 -32.48 4.57
C SER A 61 6.60 -31.81 3.62
N ILE A 62 6.12 -31.01 2.66
CA ILE A 62 6.98 -30.28 1.72
C ILE A 62 7.71 -29.15 2.46
N LEU A 63 7.03 -28.46 3.38
CA LEU A 63 7.59 -27.35 4.15
C LEU A 63 8.66 -27.80 5.14
N GLN A 64 8.57 -29.02 5.68
CA GLN A 64 9.65 -29.57 6.52
C GLN A 64 11.00 -29.63 5.78
N ASP A 65 10.97 -29.87 4.47
CA ASP A 65 12.19 -29.93 3.65
C ASP A 65 12.53 -28.57 3.03
N SER A 66 11.56 -27.91 2.38
CA SER A 66 11.82 -26.71 1.59
C SER A 66 11.92 -25.45 2.44
N ARG A 67 11.12 -25.35 3.51
CA ARG A 67 10.91 -24.16 4.35
C ARG A 67 10.52 -22.89 3.56
N ARG A 68 10.03 -23.06 2.32
CA ARG A 68 9.69 -21.96 1.40
C ARG A 68 8.26 -22.11 0.92
N LEU A 69 7.49 -21.03 1.01
CA LEU A 69 6.11 -20.97 0.54
C LEU A 69 5.93 -19.81 -0.45
N VAL A 70 5.32 -20.13 -1.59
CA VAL A 70 4.87 -19.13 -2.57
C VAL A 70 3.35 -19.06 -2.51
N PHE A 71 2.79 -17.86 -2.41
CA PHE A 71 1.35 -17.66 -2.29
C PHE A 71 0.81 -16.62 -3.28
N ALA A 72 -0.27 -16.98 -3.97
CA ALA A 72 -0.97 -16.17 -4.96
C ALA A 72 -2.48 -16.44 -4.92
N GLY A 73 -3.25 -15.75 -5.77
CA GLY A 73 -4.71 -15.70 -5.73
C GLY A 73 -5.20 -14.51 -4.91
N GLY A 74 -6.41 -14.01 -5.17
CA GLY A 74 -6.92 -12.79 -4.54
C GLY A 74 -6.93 -12.83 -3.00
N GLY A 75 -7.09 -14.02 -2.41
CA GLY A 75 -7.00 -14.24 -0.97
C GLY A 75 -5.61 -14.03 -0.36
N ALA A 76 -4.55 -14.19 -1.16
CA ALA A 76 -3.16 -13.98 -0.73
C ALA A 76 -2.83 -12.50 -0.45
N LEU A 77 -3.71 -11.55 -0.78
CA LEU A 77 -3.56 -10.15 -0.36
C LEU A 77 -3.96 -9.91 1.11
N ASN A 78 -4.34 -10.96 1.84
CA ASN A 78 -4.64 -10.91 3.26
C ASN A 78 -3.36 -10.89 4.11
N VAL A 79 -2.96 -9.70 4.53
CA VAL A 79 -1.66 -9.49 5.19
C VAL A 79 -1.57 -10.09 6.59
N LYS A 80 -2.70 -10.28 7.30
CA LYS A 80 -2.72 -10.93 8.61
C LYS A 80 -2.59 -12.45 8.51
N LEU A 81 -3.20 -13.06 7.48
CA LEU A 81 -2.91 -14.45 7.14
C LEU A 81 -1.42 -14.61 6.78
N ASN A 82 -0.87 -13.72 5.96
CA ASN A 82 0.53 -13.80 5.56
C ASN A 82 1.49 -13.64 6.75
N GLN A 83 1.15 -12.80 7.73
CA GLN A 83 1.87 -12.73 9.01
C GLN A 83 1.85 -14.10 9.71
N ARG A 84 0.66 -14.68 9.95
CA ARG A 84 0.53 -16.00 10.60
C ARG A 84 1.25 -17.13 9.86
N ILE A 85 1.36 -17.05 8.54
CA ILE A 85 2.11 -18.02 7.74
C ILE A 85 3.62 -17.84 7.95
N LEU A 86 4.11 -16.60 7.91
CA LEU A 86 5.52 -16.28 8.09
C LEU A 86 6.00 -16.59 9.52
N ASP A 87 5.13 -16.44 10.52
CA ASP A 87 5.45 -16.72 11.92
C ASP A 87 5.54 -18.22 12.26
N ARG A 88 5.33 -19.12 11.28
CA ARG A 88 5.43 -20.55 11.51
C ARG A 88 6.89 -21.01 11.55
N ASP A 89 7.20 -21.91 12.47
CA ASP A 89 8.54 -22.50 12.60
C ASP A 89 8.98 -23.36 11.40
N ASP A 90 8.06 -23.73 10.50
CA ASP A 90 8.34 -24.49 9.28
C ASP A 90 8.39 -23.63 8.01
N VAL A 91 8.42 -22.30 8.14
CA VAL A 91 8.53 -21.34 7.02
C VAL A 91 9.68 -20.36 7.29
N ASP A 92 10.73 -20.42 6.49
CA ASP A 92 11.82 -19.43 6.49
C ASP A 92 11.56 -18.30 5.48
N GLU A 93 10.93 -18.64 4.34
CA GLU A 93 10.72 -17.69 3.25
C GLU A 93 9.28 -17.78 2.72
N LEU A 94 8.55 -16.69 2.90
CA LEU A 94 7.25 -16.46 2.26
C LEU A 94 7.39 -15.46 1.11
N PHE A 95 7.03 -15.88 -0.11
CA PHE A 95 6.85 -14.96 -1.23
C PHE A 95 5.36 -14.85 -1.58
N VAL A 96 4.81 -13.64 -1.43
CA VAL A 96 3.43 -13.33 -1.83
C VAL A 96 3.46 -12.48 -3.09
N GLN A 97 2.81 -12.95 -4.15
CA GLN A 97 2.80 -12.25 -5.42
C GLN A 97 2.11 -10.86 -5.25
N PRO A 98 2.73 -9.74 -5.63
CA PRO A 98 2.25 -8.39 -5.29
C PRO A 98 0.92 -7.98 -5.98
N ALA A 99 0.65 -8.54 -7.15
CA ALA A 99 -0.61 -8.46 -7.90
C ALA A 99 -1.38 -9.79 -7.83
N ALA A 100 -1.48 -10.39 -6.63
CA ALA A 100 -1.87 -11.81 -6.44
C ALA A 100 -3.21 -12.23 -7.07
N GLY A 101 -4.13 -11.28 -7.29
CA GLY A 101 -5.40 -11.55 -7.95
C GLY A 101 -5.27 -11.76 -9.46
N ASP A 102 -6.40 -11.66 -10.15
CA ASP A 102 -6.49 -12.00 -11.57
C ASP A 102 -5.58 -11.16 -12.46
N ALA A 103 -5.25 -9.92 -12.07
CA ALA A 103 -4.29 -9.09 -12.81
C ALA A 103 -2.91 -9.76 -12.96
N GLY A 104 -2.44 -10.46 -11.92
CA GLY A 104 -1.15 -11.14 -11.93
C GLY A 104 -1.08 -12.39 -12.82
N THR A 105 -2.23 -12.91 -13.29
CA THR A 105 -2.27 -14.09 -14.17
C THR A 105 -1.56 -13.84 -15.51
N SER A 106 -1.57 -12.60 -15.99
CA SER A 106 -0.82 -12.19 -17.18
C SER A 106 0.69 -12.47 -17.05
N VAL A 107 1.28 -12.06 -15.92
CA VAL A 107 2.68 -12.34 -15.58
C VAL A 107 2.92 -13.83 -15.37
N GLY A 108 2.00 -14.52 -14.69
CA GLY A 108 2.08 -15.97 -14.48
C GLY A 108 2.07 -16.76 -15.80
N ALA A 109 1.20 -16.40 -16.74
CA ALA A 109 1.12 -17.05 -18.04
C ALA A 109 2.40 -16.80 -18.88
N ALA A 110 2.88 -15.57 -18.91
CA ALA A 110 4.11 -15.22 -19.63
C ALA A 110 5.34 -15.94 -19.06
N THR A 111 5.51 -15.93 -17.74
CA THR A 111 6.64 -16.60 -17.07
C THR A 111 6.57 -18.12 -17.18
N TYR A 112 5.36 -18.71 -17.20
CA TYR A 112 5.19 -20.14 -17.48
C TYR A 112 5.65 -20.52 -18.88
N VAL A 113 5.23 -19.76 -19.91
CA VAL A 113 5.66 -20.02 -21.29
C VAL A 113 7.16 -19.80 -21.47
N ALA A 114 7.71 -18.72 -20.90
CA ALA A 114 9.15 -18.44 -20.89
C ALA A 114 9.94 -19.59 -20.26
N SER A 115 9.49 -20.10 -19.11
CA SER A 115 10.11 -21.24 -18.45
C SER A 115 10.07 -22.52 -19.29
N LEU A 116 8.97 -22.78 -20.01
CA LEU A 116 8.88 -23.92 -20.94
C LEU A 116 9.80 -23.76 -22.16
N ALA A 117 10.07 -22.52 -22.58
CA ALA A 117 11.01 -22.22 -23.66
C ALA A 117 12.48 -22.30 -23.23
N GLY A 118 12.76 -22.48 -21.93
CA GLY A 118 14.11 -22.49 -21.38
C GLY A 118 14.67 -21.10 -21.06
N ASP A 119 13.83 -20.05 -21.08
CA ASP A 119 14.24 -18.71 -20.69
C ASP A 119 14.46 -18.63 -19.17
N ALA A 120 15.49 -17.90 -18.75
CA ALA A 120 15.72 -17.61 -17.35
C ALA A 120 14.72 -16.54 -16.86
N VAL A 121 13.91 -16.89 -15.86
CA VAL A 121 13.00 -15.94 -15.20
C VAL A 121 13.70 -15.38 -13.96
N GLU A 122 13.97 -14.08 -13.97
CA GLU A 122 14.61 -13.40 -12.84
C GLU A 122 13.66 -13.23 -11.64
N PRO A 123 14.19 -13.23 -10.40
CA PRO A 123 13.40 -12.91 -9.21
C PRO A 123 12.75 -11.52 -9.31
N MET A 124 11.48 -11.42 -8.92
CA MET A 124 10.78 -10.14 -8.84
C MET A 124 11.24 -9.39 -7.58
N THR A 125 12.14 -8.42 -7.75
CA THR A 125 12.64 -7.56 -6.67
C THR A 125 11.85 -6.25 -6.52
N HIS A 126 11.15 -5.84 -7.58
CA HIS A 126 10.28 -4.67 -7.61
C HIS A 126 9.10 -4.86 -8.57
N VAL A 127 8.12 -3.94 -8.54
CA VAL A 127 6.97 -3.94 -9.47
C VAL A 127 6.86 -2.68 -10.33
N TYR A 128 7.92 -1.90 -10.49
CA TYR A 128 7.94 -0.72 -11.36
C TYR A 128 7.92 -1.09 -12.85
N LEU A 129 6.81 -1.68 -13.30
CA LEU A 129 6.60 -2.27 -14.63
C LEU A 129 5.67 -1.42 -15.52
N GLY A 130 5.05 -0.39 -14.95
CA GLY A 130 4.18 0.54 -15.66
C GLY A 130 4.96 1.63 -16.44
N PRO A 131 4.23 2.60 -17.01
CA PRO A 131 4.84 3.73 -17.72
C PRO A 131 5.62 4.64 -16.77
N ALA A 132 6.65 5.28 -17.33
CA ALA A 132 7.34 6.43 -16.74
C ALA A 132 7.10 7.66 -17.62
N TYR A 133 7.22 8.84 -17.01
CA TYR A 133 7.09 10.11 -17.70
C TYR A 133 8.30 10.98 -17.36
N SER A 134 8.83 11.66 -18.36
CA SER A 134 9.92 12.61 -18.17
C SER A 134 9.43 13.90 -17.50
N ALA A 135 10.37 14.65 -16.91
CA ALA A 135 10.20 16.02 -16.47
C ALA A 135 9.50 16.89 -17.54
N ARG A 136 9.92 16.75 -18.80
CA ARG A 136 9.34 17.47 -19.95
C ARG A 136 7.87 17.11 -20.17
N GLU A 137 7.50 15.84 -20.07
CA GLU A 137 6.10 15.41 -20.20
C GLU A 137 5.25 15.89 -19.02
N CYS A 138 5.81 15.88 -17.81
CA CYS A 138 5.15 16.45 -16.62
C CYS A 138 4.93 17.96 -16.77
N ARG A 139 5.95 18.69 -17.24
CA ARG A 139 5.86 20.13 -17.56
C ARG A 139 4.83 20.43 -18.65
N ALA A 140 4.76 19.60 -19.69
CA ALA A 140 3.76 19.75 -20.75
C ALA A 140 2.33 19.57 -20.22
N ALA A 141 2.11 18.63 -19.31
CA ALA A 141 0.79 18.39 -18.70
C ALA A 141 0.31 19.60 -17.88
N LEU A 142 1.21 20.30 -17.17
CA LEU A 142 0.92 21.52 -16.42
C LEU A 142 0.33 22.66 -17.28
N GLY A 143 0.61 22.68 -18.60
CA GLY A 143 0.07 23.70 -19.51
C GLY A 143 -1.46 23.71 -19.59
N SER A 144 -2.13 22.63 -19.17
CA SER A 144 -3.60 22.55 -19.07
C SER A 144 -4.16 23.08 -17.74
N TYR A 145 -3.31 23.52 -16.81
CA TYR A 145 -3.69 23.86 -15.43
C TYR A 145 -3.10 25.21 -15.00
N PRO A 146 -3.67 26.34 -15.46
CA PRO A 146 -3.20 27.67 -15.06
C PRO A 146 -3.42 27.92 -13.56
N GLY A 147 -2.55 28.73 -12.94
CA GLY A 147 -2.65 29.12 -11.52
C GLY A 147 -1.90 28.22 -10.53
N LEU A 148 -1.10 27.26 -11.03
CA LEU A 148 -0.16 26.49 -10.21
C LEU A 148 1.22 27.13 -10.23
N ALA A 149 1.82 27.30 -9.06
CA ALA A 149 3.22 27.68 -8.96
C ALA A 149 4.10 26.45 -9.15
N VAL A 150 5.15 26.58 -9.97
CA VAL A 150 6.02 25.46 -10.37
C VAL A 150 7.47 25.87 -10.19
N ALA A 151 8.25 25.05 -9.48
CA ALA A 151 9.69 25.19 -9.31
C ALA A 151 10.41 23.91 -9.78
N GLU A 152 11.58 24.05 -10.37
CA GLU A 152 12.50 22.91 -10.60
C GLU A 152 13.30 22.66 -9.32
N LEU A 153 13.54 21.38 -9.01
CA LEU A 153 14.26 20.94 -7.82
C LEU A 153 15.61 20.32 -8.21
N ASP A 154 16.69 20.87 -7.66
CA ASP A 154 18.03 20.29 -7.81
C ASP A 154 18.18 18.98 -7.01
N ASP A 155 17.63 18.94 -5.80
CA ASP A 155 17.60 17.75 -4.93
C ASP A 155 16.15 17.43 -4.52
N VAL A 156 15.51 16.59 -5.34
CA VAL A 156 14.13 16.13 -5.12
C VAL A 156 13.96 15.41 -3.77
N PRO A 157 14.78 14.39 -3.42
CA PRO A 157 14.71 13.75 -2.11
C PRO A 157 14.81 14.71 -0.92
N ALA A 158 15.77 15.65 -0.93
CA ALA A 158 15.93 16.59 0.18
C ALA A 158 14.74 17.55 0.31
N SER A 159 14.25 18.06 -0.82
CA SER A 159 13.12 19.00 -0.85
C SER A 159 11.83 18.33 -0.35
N ALA A 160 11.56 17.10 -0.81
CA ALA A 160 10.41 16.33 -0.35
C ALA A 160 10.53 15.93 1.13
N ALA A 161 11.73 15.57 1.61
CA ALA A 161 11.97 15.29 3.02
C ALA A 161 11.68 16.52 3.90
N ALA A 162 12.08 17.72 3.46
CA ALA A 162 11.80 18.96 4.18
C ALA A 162 10.30 19.26 4.28
N ILE A 163 9.55 19.08 3.18
CA ILE A 163 8.08 19.25 3.15
C ILE A 163 7.41 18.27 4.14
N LEU A 164 7.82 17.00 4.11
CA LEU A 164 7.29 15.97 5.00
C LEU A 164 7.63 16.24 6.46
N ALA A 165 8.88 16.61 6.76
CA ALA A 165 9.34 16.94 8.11
C ALA A 165 8.63 18.17 8.69
N ALA A 166 8.25 19.14 7.84
CA ALA A 166 7.41 20.28 8.21
C ALA A 166 5.93 19.89 8.46
N GLY A 167 5.57 18.61 8.33
CA GLY A 167 4.23 18.11 8.63
C GLY A 167 3.22 18.28 7.49
N HIS A 168 3.68 18.52 6.26
CA HIS A 168 2.81 18.62 5.10
C HIS A 168 2.71 17.29 4.36
N PRO A 169 1.49 16.79 4.07
CA PRO A 169 1.31 15.69 3.14
C PRO A 169 1.78 16.08 1.74
N LEU A 170 2.36 15.12 1.03
CA LEU A 170 2.98 15.33 -0.28
C LEU A 170 2.46 14.30 -1.29
N ALA A 171 1.94 14.75 -2.43
CA ALA A 171 1.77 13.86 -3.57
C ALA A 171 3.12 13.64 -4.27
N TRP A 172 3.39 12.37 -4.59
CA TRP A 172 4.68 11.90 -5.09
C TRP A 172 4.46 11.08 -6.36
N PHE A 173 4.91 11.63 -7.49
CA PHE A 173 4.80 11.05 -8.82
C PHE A 173 6.19 10.93 -9.44
N GLN A 174 6.73 9.71 -9.44
CA GLN A 174 8.14 9.46 -9.81
C GLN A 174 8.31 8.18 -10.61
N GLY A 175 9.16 8.21 -11.63
CA GLY A 175 9.62 7.05 -12.38
C GLY A 175 8.50 6.17 -12.93
N ARG A 176 8.83 4.88 -13.07
CA ARG A 176 7.89 3.87 -13.57
C ARG A 176 6.84 3.54 -12.51
N MET A 177 5.58 3.52 -12.92
CA MET A 177 4.45 3.13 -12.09
C MET A 177 4.55 1.68 -11.59
N GLU A 178 4.11 1.47 -10.35
CA GLU A 178 3.97 0.16 -9.72
C GLU A 178 2.85 -0.68 -10.37
N PHE A 179 3.10 -1.97 -10.56
CA PHE A 179 2.09 -2.96 -10.95
C PHE A 179 1.45 -3.59 -9.71
N GLY A 180 0.12 -3.63 -9.68
CA GLY A 180 -0.67 -4.19 -8.59
C GLY A 180 -1.45 -3.15 -7.78
N PRO A 181 -2.08 -3.56 -6.68
CA PRO A 181 -3.04 -2.72 -5.95
C PRO A 181 -2.40 -1.80 -4.89
N ARG A 182 -1.07 -1.79 -4.77
CA ARG A 182 -0.33 -1.04 -3.75
C ARG A 182 0.54 0.02 -4.42
N ALA A 183 0.53 1.22 -3.88
CA ALA A 183 1.58 2.18 -4.18
C ALA A 183 2.81 1.87 -3.32
N LEU A 184 3.97 1.85 -3.95
CA LEU A 184 5.25 1.43 -3.39
C LEU A 184 6.34 2.47 -3.70
N GLY A 185 5.98 3.76 -3.64
CA GLY A 185 6.93 4.87 -3.76
C GLY A 185 7.12 5.46 -5.16
N ALA A 186 6.25 5.15 -6.13
CA ALA A 186 6.24 5.81 -7.45
C ALA A 186 4.96 6.60 -7.72
N ARG A 187 3.79 6.15 -7.23
CA ARG A 187 2.51 6.88 -7.32
C ARG A 187 1.84 6.97 -5.95
N SER A 188 2.40 7.81 -5.08
CA SER A 188 2.10 7.79 -3.65
C SER A 188 1.62 9.15 -3.12
N ILE A 189 0.85 9.13 -2.05
CA ILE A 189 0.69 10.25 -1.12
C ILE A 189 1.48 9.89 0.12
N LEU A 190 2.37 10.80 0.50
CA LEU A 190 3.35 10.61 1.54
C LEU A 190 3.03 11.52 2.74
N GLY A 191 3.37 11.04 3.93
CA GLY A 191 3.29 11.81 5.18
C GLY A 191 4.40 11.42 6.15
N CYS A 192 4.81 12.34 7.02
CA CYS A 192 5.72 12.02 8.11
C CYS A 192 4.97 11.29 9.24
N PRO A 193 5.32 10.02 9.55
CA PRO A 193 4.60 9.25 10.56
C PRO A 193 4.90 9.70 12.00
N SER A 194 5.93 10.52 12.19
CA SER A 194 6.27 11.12 13.48
C SER A 194 5.53 12.44 13.74
N THR A 195 4.78 12.96 12.76
CA THR A 195 3.93 14.14 12.93
C THR A 195 2.54 13.73 13.45
N PRO A 196 2.13 14.16 14.66
CA PRO A 196 0.83 13.80 15.20
C PRO A 196 -0.34 14.24 14.31
N GLY A 197 -1.28 13.34 14.06
CA GLY A 197 -2.48 13.58 13.27
C GLY A 197 -2.27 13.56 11.76
N MET A 198 -1.09 13.16 11.26
CA MET A 198 -0.80 13.05 9.83
C MET A 198 -1.76 12.08 9.12
N ALA A 199 -2.04 10.91 9.69
CA ALA A 199 -2.99 9.94 9.15
C ALA A 199 -4.40 10.54 9.07
N ALA A 200 -4.84 11.19 10.15
CA ALA A 200 -6.15 11.84 10.19
C ALA A 200 -6.27 12.94 9.13
N ARG A 201 -5.21 13.73 8.93
CA ARG A 201 -5.15 14.80 7.91
C ARG A 201 -5.24 14.22 6.49
N ILE A 202 -4.40 13.25 6.15
CA ILE A 202 -4.44 12.57 4.83
C ILE A 202 -5.81 11.95 4.58
N ASN A 203 -6.40 11.35 5.63
CA ASN A 203 -7.70 10.75 5.51
C ASN A 203 -8.81 11.79 5.25
N ALA A 204 -8.81 12.89 5.98
CA ALA A 204 -9.81 13.96 5.85
C ALA A 204 -9.67 14.77 4.54
N GLN A 205 -8.44 15.00 4.07
CA GLN A 205 -8.16 15.89 2.93
C GLN A 205 -8.27 15.20 1.56
N ILE A 206 -8.15 13.87 1.52
CA ILE A 206 -7.90 13.16 0.26
C ILE A 206 -8.67 11.86 0.17
N LYS A 207 -8.60 11.03 1.23
CA LYS A 207 -9.10 9.65 1.14
C LYS A 207 -10.57 9.53 1.45
N TYR A 208 -11.08 10.33 2.38
CA TYR A 208 -12.45 10.24 2.91
C TYR A 208 -12.82 8.78 3.25
N ARG A 209 -11.86 8.06 3.85
CA ARG A 209 -12.00 6.66 4.25
C ARG A 209 -12.35 6.57 5.73
N GLU A 210 -12.74 5.38 6.12
CA GLU A 210 -13.09 5.05 7.49
C GLU A 210 -11.87 5.21 8.42
N ARG A 211 -12.08 5.73 9.63
CA ARG A 211 -11.00 6.06 10.58
C ARG A 211 -10.16 4.86 11.01
N TRP A 212 -10.70 3.65 10.93
CA TRP A 212 -10.04 2.41 11.33
C TRP A 212 -9.11 1.84 10.26
N ARG A 213 -9.06 2.41 9.04
CA ARG A 213 -8.17 1.91 8.00
C ARG A 213 -6.74 2.37 8.25
N PRO A 214 -5.79 1.45 8.51
CA PRO A 214 -4.40 1.84 8.72
C PRO A 214 -3.76 2.37 7.43
N PHE A 215 -2.82 3.28 7.62
CA PHE A 215 -1.80 3.58 6.63
C PHE A 215 -0.60 2.65 6.80
N CYS A 216 0.30 2.65 5.82
CA CYS A 216 1.39 1.69 5.75
C CYS A 216 2.73 2.41 5.75
N PRO A 217 3.74 1.92 6.49
CA PRO A 217 5.07 2.48 6.42
C PRO A 217 5.82 1.99 5.19
N SER A 218 6.56 2.89 4.54
CA SER A 218 7.76 2.52 3.79
C SER A 218 9.00 2.92 4.58
N LEU A 219 9.99 2.05 4.65
CA LEU A 219 11.19 2.20 5.48
C LEU A 219 12.41 1.59 4.79
N THR A 220 13.62 2.04 5.14
CA THR A 220 14.85 1.48 4.57
C THR A 220 15.16 0.10 5.13
N ASP A 221 15.75 -0.76 4.33
CA ASP A 221 16.31 -2.06 4.73
C ASP A 221 17.25 -1.98 5.95
N THR A 222 17.99 -0.88 6.08
CA THR A 222 18.91 -0.63 7.20
C THR A 222 18.24 -0.54 8.58
N VAL A 223 16.95 -0.15 8.66
CA VAL A 223 16.21 -0.07 9.93
C VAL A 223 15.11 -1.12 10.05
N ALA A 224 14.86 -1.89 9.00
CA ALA A 224 13.73 -2.82 8.94
C ALA A 224 13.72 -3.83 10.09
N ALA A 225 14.87 -4.45 10.38
CA ALA A 225 14.97 -5.44 11.45
C ALA A 225 14.71 -4.85 12.84
N GLU A 226 15.12 -3.60 13.07
CA GLU A 226 14.90 -2.90 14.34
C GLU A 226 13.42 -2.54 14.54
N ILE A 227 12.75 -2.13 13.47
CA ILE A 227 11.33 -1.70 13.51
C ILE A 227 10.38 -2.89 13.52
N LEU A 228 10.62 -3.90 12.69
CA LEU A 228 9.69 -5.00 12.41
C LEU A 228 9.99 -6.27 13.20
N GLY A 229 11.11 -6.33 13.93
CA GLY A 229 11.55 -7.54 14.64
C GLY A 229 11.86 -8.73 13.72
N SER A 230 11.92 -8.50 12.40
CA SER A 230 12.10 -9.53 11.38
C SER A 230 13.11 -9.09 10.33
N ARG A 231 13.88 -10.04 9.81
CA ARG A 231 14.80 -9.84 8.67
C ARG A 231 14.19 -10.28 7.34
N HIS A 232 12.95 -10.72 7.33
CA HIS A 232 12.26 -11.16 6.12
C HIS A 232 12.08 -9.97 5.14
N PRO A 233 12.43 -10.12 3.85
CA PRO A 233 12.24 -9.05 2.87
C PRO A 233 10.76 -8.73 2.64
N ALA A 234 10.37 -7.47 2.78
CA ALA A 234 8.99 -7.03 2.55
C ALA A 234 8.85 -5.89 1.53
N PRO A 235 9.26 -6.08 0.25
CA PRO A 235 9.25 -5.00 -0.75
C PRO A 235 7.84 -4.58 -1.23
N PHE A 236 6.78 -5.33 -0.89
CA PHE A 236 5.49 -5.24 -1.59
C PHE A 236 4.27 -4.87 -0.75
N MET A 237 4.42 -4.60 0.56
CA MET A 237 3.28 -4.40 1.48
C MET A 237 2.24 -5.54 1.40
N THR A 238 2.71 -6.79 1.34
CA THR A 238 1.87 -8.00 1.30
C THR A 238 1.82 -8.72 2.63
N ILE A 239 2.66 -8.36 3.60
CA ILE A 239 2.78 -9.03 4.91
C ILE A 239 2.64 -7.97 6.01
N ALA A 240 1.95 -8.31 7.09
CA ALA A 240 1.94 -7.52 8.33
C ALA A 240 3.03 -8.02 9.28
N PHE A 241 3.60 -7.11 10.06
CA PHE A 241 4.64 -7.39 11.04
C PHE A 241 4.28 -6.74 12.36
N ASP A 242 4.72 -7.33 13.46
CA ASP A 242 4.68 -6.67 14.76
C ASP A 242 5.71 -5.54 14.79
N VAL A 243 5.28 -4.34 15.15
CA VAL A 243 6.21 -3.22 15.35
C VAL A 243 6.80 -3.33 16.75
N THR A 244 8.12 -3.25 16.85
CA THR A 244 8.83 -3.32 18.12
C THR A 244 8.42 -2.16 19.03
N GLU A 245 8.37 -2.42 20.34
CA GLU A 245 7.86 -1.46 21.32
C GLU A 245 8.59 -0.11 21.26
N ALA A 246 9.90 -0.13 21.02
CA ALA A 246 10.74 1.06 20.89
C ALA A 246 10.34 2.00 19.73
N TRP A 247 9.63 1.48 18.73
CA TRP A 247 9.25 2.25 17.54
C TRP A 247 7.78 2.65 17.50
N ARG A 248 6.91 2.00 18.27
CA ARG A 248 5.45 2.28 18.26
C ARG A 248 5.12 3.75 18.50
N SER A 249 5.83 4.40 19.42
CA SER A 249 5.65 5.82 19.74
C SER A 249 6.41 6.78 18.80
N ARG A 250 7.39 6.29 18.04
CA ARG A 250 8.19 7.10 17.09
C ARG A 250 7.52 7.24 15.73
N ILE A 251 6.72 6.25 15.33
CA ILE A 251 5.99 6.22 14.05
C ILE A 251 4.49 5.90 14.26
N PRO A 252 3.78 6.58 15.17
CA PRO A 252 2.44 6.19 15.59
C PRO A 252 1.40 6.20 14.46
N GLU A 253 1.59 7.03 13.43
CA GLU A 253 0.61 7.21 12.34
C GLU A 253 0.55 6.04 11.34
N VAL A 254 1.45 5.07 11.47
CA VAL A 254 1.55 3.87 10.62
C VAL A 254 1.50 2.55 11.42
N VAL A 255 1.29 2.65 12.72
CA VAL A 255 1.14 1.51 13.65
C VAL A 255 -0.36 1.33 13.92
N HIS A 256 -0.86 0.13 13.71
CA HIS A 256 -2.25 -0.20 13.96
C HIS A 256 -2.51 -0.43 15.46
N VAL A 257 -3.78 -0.46 15.86
CA VAL A 257 -4.18 -0.57 17.27
C VAL A 257 -3.72 -1.87 17.95
N ASP A 258 -3.42 -2.91 17.16
CA ASP A 258 -2.87 -4.19 17.62
C ASP A 258 -1.33 -4.21 17.63
N GLY A 259 -0.68 -3.06 17.42
CA GLY A 259 0.78 -2.93 17.40
C GLY A 259 1.44 -3.42 16.11
N THR A 260 0.65 -3.76 15.08
CA THR A 260 1.17 -4.26 13.80
C THR A 260 1.27 -3.17 12.74
N ALA A 261 2.10 -3.39 11.73
CA ALA A 261 2.17 -2.57 10.53
C ALA A 261 2.39 -3.41 9.29
N ARG A 262 1.79 -2.99 8.17
CA ARG A 262 2.01 -3.59 6.85
C ARG A 262 3.10 -2.81 6.12
N ALA A 263 4.34 -3.26 6.21
CA ALA A 263 5.50 -2.49 5.79
C ALA A 263 5.91 -2.71 4.31
N GLN A 264 6.52 -1.68 3.73
CA GLN A 264 7.39 -1.76 2.57
C GLN A 264 8.84 -1.55 3.02
N VAL A 265 9.69 -2.55 2.84
CA VAL A 265 11.14 -2.43 3.00
C VAL A 265 11.73 -2.02 1.65
N VAL A 266 12.37 -0.86 1.61
CA VAL A 266 12.94 -0.25 0.40
C VAL A 266 14.45 -0.44 0.43
N THR A 267 15.01 -0.96 -0.66
CA THR A 267 16.46 -1.01 -0.88
C THR A 267 16.88 0.10 -1.86
N ARG A 268 18.14 0.50 -1.78
CA ARG A 268 18.69 1.52 -2.69
C ARG A 268 18.60 1.09 -4.15
N ASP A 269 18.83 -0.19 -4.45
CA ASP A 269 18.82 -0.71 -5.81
C ASP A 269 17.40 -0.77 -6.40
N ALA A 270 16.39 -1.10 -5.59
CA ALA A 270 15.02 -1.21 -6.07
C ALA A 270 14.42 0.16 -6.42
N ASN A 271 14.68 1.18 -5.62
CA ASN A 271 14.19 2.55 -5.87
C ASN A 271 15.13 3.61 -5.27
N PRO A 272 16.19 4.02 -5.99
CA PRO A 272 17.23 4.91 -5.44
C PRO A 272 16.70 6.27 -4.96
N ARG A 273 15.76 6.87 -5.71
CA ARG A 273 15.20 8.19 -5.39
C ARG A 273 14.29 8.13 -4.16
N TYR A 274 13.47 7.09 -4.04
CA TYR A 274 12.61 6.90 -2.87
C TYR A 274 13.40 6.48 -1.63
N TYR A 275 14.44 5.67 -1.81
CA TYR A 275 15.37 5.32 -0.73
C TYR A 275 16.08 6.58 -0.20
N ALA A 276 16.59 7.45 -1.08
CA ALA A 276 17.21 8.71 -0.69
C ALA A 276 16.23 9.61 0.08
N LEU A 277 14.95 9.66 -0.33
CA LEU A 277 13.93 10.42 0.41
C LEU A 277 13.78 9.91 1.85
N LEU A 278 13.72 8.59 2.05
CA LEU A 278 13.63 7.98 3.38
C LEU A 278 14.86 8.31 4.24
N GLU A 279 16.08 8.22 3.69
CA GLU A 279 17.32 8.59 4.40
C GLU A 279 17.33 10.07 4.81
N ARG A 280 16.95 10.96 3.88
CA ARG A 280 16.88 12.40 4.14
C ARG A 280 15.84 12.72 5.20
N LEU A 281 14.65 12.10 5.13
CA LEU A 281 13.62 12.25 6.15
C LEU A 281 14.12 11.75 7.51
N GLY A 282 14.78 10.59 7.55
CA GLY A 282 15.36 10.05 8.77
C GLY A 282 16.41 10.94 9.41
N THR A 283 17.17 11.69 8.61
CA THR A 283 18.12 12.70 9.12
C THR A 283 17.40 13.85 9.82
N LEU A 284 16.20 14.22 9.35
CA LEU A 284 15.41 15.34 9.90
C LEU A 284 14.53 14.93 11.09
N THR A 285 14.04 13.68 11.11
CA THR A 285 13.03 13.22 12.08
C THR A 285 13.55 12.17 13.05
N GLY A 286 14.74 11.62 12.80
CA GLY A 286 15.25 10.45 13.50
C GLY A 286 14.59 9.13 13.10
N ALA A 287 13.73 9.11 12.08
CA ALA A 287 13.03 7.93 11.59
C ALA A 287 13.03 7.90 10.05
N PRO A 288 13.80 7.01 9.38
CA PRO A 288 13.80 6.87 7.93
C PRO A 288 12.57 6.06 7.46
N VAL A 289 11.39 6.58 7.84
CA VAL A 289 10.08 5.96 7.64
C VAL A 289 9.13 7.01 7.12
N VAL A 290 8.35 6.66 6.10
CA VAL A 290 7.28 7.50 5.58
C VAL A 290 5.95 6.75 5.66
N LEU A 291 4.88 7.47 5.99
CA LEU A 291 3.53 7.01 5.75
C LEU A 291 3.29 7.02 4.24
N ASN A 292 2.94 5.88 3.67
CA ASN A 292 2.69 5.71 2.24
C ASN A 292 1.26 5.22 1.99
N THR A 293 0.56 5.91 1.08
CA THR A 293 -0.72 5.49 0.52
C THR A 293 -0.80 5.77 -0.96
N SER A 294 -1.72 5.13 -1.68
CA SER A 294 -1.87 5.30 -3.13
C SER A 294 -2.17 6.74 -3.55
N LEU A 295 -1.65 7.23 -4.67
CA LEU A 295 -2.08 8.50 -5.25
C LEU A 295 -3.39 8.31 -6.02
N ASN A 296 -4.53 8.47 -5.32
CA ASN A 296 -5.88 8.36 -5.86
C ASN A 296 -6.93 8.93 -4.89
N ARG A 297 -8.14 9.21 -5.38
CA ARG A 297 -9.31 9.43 -4.51
C ARG A 297 -10.07 8.13 -4.27
N ARG A 298 -11.07 8.17 -3.39
CA ARG A 298 -11.95 7.03 -3.14
C ARG A 298 -12.71 6.68 -4.43
N GLY A 299 -12.63 5.42 -4.85
CA GLY A 299 -13.31 4.92 -6.06
C GLY A 299 -12.51 5.04 -7.35
N GLU A 300 -11.33 5.67 -7.31
CA GLU A 300 -10.47 5.85 -8.49
C GLU A 300 -9.25 4.90 -8.47
N PRO A 301 -8.72 4.51 -9.64
CA PRO A 301 -7.44 3.81 -9.73
C PRO A 301 -6.28 4.71 -9.28
N ILE A 302 -5.10 4.10 -9.06
CA ILE A 302 -3.85 4.83 -8.83
C ILE A 302 -3.55 5.69 -10.07
N ALA A 303 -3.13 6.94 -9.86
CA ALA A 303 -2.75 7.86 -10.94
C ALA A 303 -1.69 7.20 -11.84
N CYS A 304 -1.98 7.15 -13.14
CA CYS A 304 -1.06 6.60 -14.12
C CYS A 304 -0.28 7.73 -14.79
N THR A 305 -0.99 8.70 -15.36
CA THR A 305 -0.44 9.80 -16.16
C THR A 305 -0.15 11.05 -15.33
N PRO A 306 0.69 11.97 -15.84
CA PRO A 306 0.88 13.30 -15.23
C PRO A 306 -0.44 14.05 -15.04
N ARG A 307 -1.38 13.90 -15.98
CA ARG A 307 -2.71 14.49 -15.91
C ARG A 307 -3.52 13.92 -14.75
N ASP A 308 -3.52 12.60 -14.59
CA ASP A 308 -4.24 11.94 -13.48
C ASP A 308 -3.73 12.46 -12.12
N ALA A 309 -2.41 12.63 -11.99
CA ALA A 309 -1.79 13.14 -10.77
C ALA A 309 -2.20 14.59 -10.48
N LEU A 310 -2.25 15.44 -11.50
CA LEU A 310 -2.70 16.83 -11.40
C LEU A 310 -4.19 16.93 -11.06
N ASP A 311 -5.03 16.09 -11.66
CA ASP A 311 -6.48 16.04 -11.38
C ASP A 311 -6.75 15.62 -9.92
N ILE A 312 -6.05 14.60 -9.42
CA ILE A 312 -6.13 14.20 -8.01
C ILE A 312 -5.61 15.30 -7.08
N PHE A 313 -4.49 15.92 -7.45
CA PHE A 313 -3.88 17.00 -6.67
C PHE A 313 -4.83 18.18 -6.55
N LEU A 314 -5.41 18.67 -7.65
CA LEU A 314 -6.36 19.78 -7.66
C LEU A 314 -7.69 19.43 -6.99
N GLY A 315 -8.16 18.19 -7.14
CA GLY A 315 -9.39 17.69 -6.54
C GLY A 315 -9.29 17.26 -5.08
N SER A 316 -8.23 17.65 -4.35
CA SER A 316 -8.00 17.37 -2.93
C SER A 316 -7.43 18.58 -2.20
N ASP A 317 -7.25 18.54 -0.88
CA ASP A 317 -6.65 19.65 -0.12
C ASP A 317 -5.11 19.58 -0.04
N LEU A 318 -4.47 18.75 -0.88
CA LEU A 318 -3.02 18.70 -0.97
C LEU A 318 -2.46 20.05 -1.43
N ALA A 319 -1.40 20.51 -0.75
CA ALA A 319 -0.70 21.75 -1.09
C ALA A 319 0.55 21.51 -1.95
N TYR A 320 1.16 20.33 -1.85
CA TYR A 320 2.41 19.97 -2.53
C TYR A 320 2.25 18.71 -3.38
N LEU A 321 2.71 18.79 -4.62
CA LEU A 321 2.87 17.68 -5.55
C LEU A 321 4.29 17.76 -6.13
N VAL A 322 5.03 16.66 -6.05
CA VAL A 322 6.31 16.52 -6.76
C VAL A 322 6.13 15.55 -7.91
N MET A 323 6.41 16.01 -9.12
CA MET A 323 6.37 15.24 -10.37
C MET A 323 7.74 15.25 -11.00
N GLU A 324 8.44 14.12 -10.97
CA GLU A 324 9.86 14.07 -11.34
C GLU A 324 10.68 15.12 -10.58
N ASP A 325 11.23 16.11 -11.28
CA ASP A 325 12.05 17.22 -10.80
C ASP A 325 11.23 18.50 -10.54
N LEU A 326 9.91 18.46 -10.70
CA LEU A 326 9.03 19.61 -10.56
C LEU A 326 8.33 19.59 -9.20
N LEU A 327 8.48 20.65 -8.42
CA LEU A 327 7.60 20.97 -7.31
C LEU A 327 6.44 21.82 -7.82
N VAL A 328 5.24 21.30 -7.67
CA VAL A 328 3.99 21.97 -7.99
C VAL A 328 3.29 22.32 -6.68
N THR A 329 2.97 23.59 -6.51
CA THR A 329 2.25 24.10 -5.34
C THR A 329 0.99 24.82 -5.77
N LYS A 330 -0.09 24.63 -5.01
CA LYS A 330 -1.23 25.53 -5.09
C LYS A 330 -0.80 26.85 -4.47
N GLU A 331 -1.01 27.97 -5.16
CA GLU A 331 -0.84 29.26 -4.51
C GLU A 331 -1.67 29.28 -3.23
N ALA A 332 -1.10 29.78 -2.14
CA ALA A 332 -1.85 30.01 -0.92
C ALA A 332 -3.07 30.85 -1.31
N GLN A 333 -4.28 30.34 -1.10
CA GLN A 333 -5.46 31.19 -1.13
C GLN A 333 -5.22 32.28 -0.09
N ALA A 334 -4.82 33.46 -0.55
CA ALA A 334 -4.74 34.64 0.28
C ALA A 334 -6.17 34.96 0.71
N GLY A 335 -6.56 34.46 1.89
CA GLY A 335 -7.83 34.76 2.54
C GLY A 335 -8.71 33.54 2.77
N ALA A 336 -8.60 32.97 3.98
CA ALA A 336 -9.71 32.42 4.73
C ALA A 336 -9.68 33.05 6.13
#